data_AF-A0A356UC85-F1
#
_entry.id   AF-A0A356UC85-F1
#
_cell.length_a   1.000
_cell.length_b   1.000
_cell.length_c   1.000
_cell.angle_alpha   90.00
_cell.angle_beta   90.00
_cell.angle_gamma   90.00
#
_symmetry.space_group_name_H-M   'P 1'
#
loop_
_entity.id
_entity.type
_entity.pdbx_description
1 polymer ?
#
loop_
_entity_poly.entity_id
_entity_poly.type
_entity_poly.pdbx_seq_one_letter_code
_entity_poly.pdbx_strand_id
1 'polypeptide(L)' 'MKKTFTKEQLLKALELMEPEDSRLLKLRFGINEDEPKSMEQLAVIYNLTRIEIYNELRRVERQARNILSDLGY' A
#
# COMPACT_ATOMS: atom_id res chain seq x y z
N MET A 1 -15.93 -14.30 -1.32
CA MET A 1 -14.56 -14.83 -1.36
C MET A 1 -13.58 -13.69 -1.14
N LYS A 2 -12.57 -13.83 -0.28
CA LYS A 2 -11.45 -12.87 -0.24
C LYS A 2 -10.68 -13.01 -1.55
N LYS A 3 -10.63 -11.95 -2.35
CA LYS A 3 -9.81 -11.92 -3.57
C LYS A 3 -8.34 -11.83 -3.13
N THR A 4 -7.52 -12.77 -3.60
CA THR A 4 -6.07 -12.80 -3.35
C THR A 4 -5.36 -12.44 -4.65
N PHE A 5 -4.44 -11.47 -4.59
CA PHE A 5 -3.66 -11.02 -5.75
C PHE A 5 -2.25 -11.59 -5.69
N THR A 6 -1.65 -11.89 -6.84
CA THR A 6 -0.24 -12.31 -6.91
C THR A 6 0.69 -11.13 -6.64
N LYS A 7 1.96 -11.42 -6.33
CA LYS A 7 2.98 -10.38 -6.16
C LYS A 7 3.11 -9.51 -7.41
N GLU A 8 3.09 -10.10 -8.59
CA GLU A 8 3.22 -9.42 -9.88
C GLU A 8 2.02 -8.50 -10.14
N GLN A 9 0.80 -8.95 -9.83
CA GLN A 9 -0.41 -8.13 -9.95
C GLN A 9 -0.34 -6.91 -9.02
N LEU A 10 0.09 -7.12 -7.77
CA LEU A 10 0.28 -6.04 -6.81
C LEU A 10 1.36 -5.05 -7.27
N LEU A 11 2.50 -5.53 -7.76
CA LEU A 11 3.58 -4.66 -8.26
C LEU A 11 3.11 -3.79 -9.43
N LYS A 12 2.38 -4.35 -10.40
CA LYS A 12 1.78 -3.57 -11.50
C LYS A 12 0.82 -2.50 -11.02
N ALA A 13 -0.03 -2.82 -10.03
CA ALA A 13 -0.93 -1.82 -9.47
C ALA A 13 -0.16 -0.69 -8.77
N LEU A 14 0.90 -1.03 -8.02
CA LEU A 14 1.77 -0.07 -7.34
C LEU A 14 2.56 0.83 -8.30
N GLU A 15 2.86 0.37 -9.52
CA GLU A 15 3.50 1.17 -10.57
C GLU A 15 2.58 2.25 -11.16
N LEU A 16 1.26 2.07 -11.05
CA LEU A 16 0.24 2.99 -11.56
C LEU A 16 -0.31 3.95 -10.49
N MET A 17 0.14 3.81 -9.25
CA MET A 17 -0.24 4.69 -8.14
C MET A 17 0.66 5.92 -8.07
N GLU A 18 0.16 6.98 -7.42
CA GLU A 18 1.00 8.11 -7.04
C GLU A 18 2.22 7.64 -6.22
N PRO A 19 3.41 8.23 -6.43
CA PRO A 19 4.65 7.72 -5.83
C PRO A 19 4.60 7.53 -4.30
N GLU A 20 4.02 8.48 -3.57
CA GLU A 20 3.89 8.39 -2.11
C GLU A 20 2.88 7.32 -1.68
N ASP A 21 1.78 7.14 -2.40
CA ASP A 21 0.79 6.10 -2.10
C ASP A 21 1.38 4.70 -2.32
N SER A 22 2.13 4.54 -3.42
CA SER A 22 2.90 3.34 -3.74
C SER A 22 3.93 3.05 -2.65
N ARG A 23 4.68 4.08 -2.22
CA ARG A 23 5.70 3.99 -1.17
C ARG A 23 5.09 3.57 0.17
N LEU A 24 3.94 4.12 0.56
CA LEU A 24 3.26 3.74 1.79
C LEU A 24 2.93 2.24 1.82
N LEU A 25 2.37 1.71 0.73
CA LEU A 25 2.07 0.28 0.62
C LEU A 25 3.33 -0.59 0.59
N LYS A 26 4.38 -0.16 -0.12
CA LYS A 26 5.67 -0.87 -0.17
C LYS A 26 6.28 -0.99 1.22
N LEU A 27 6.36 0.11 1.97
CA LEU A 27 6.85 0.10 3.35
C LEU A 27 5.97 -0.78 4.25
N ARG A 28 4.64 -0.65 4.17
CA ARG A 28 3.72 -1.43 5.02
C ARG A 28 3.84 -2.93 4.82
N PHE A 29 4.12 -3.37 3.59
CA PHE A 29 4.17 -4.79 3.22
C PHE A 29 5.59 -5.34 3.01
N GLY A 30 6.63 -4.53 3.19
CA GLY A 30 8.02 -4.96 3.00
C GLY A 30 8.35 -5.27 1.54
N ILE A 31 7.74 -4.56 0.58
CA ILE A 31 8.01 -4.76 -0.84
C ILE A 31 9.24 -3.94 -1.22
N ASN A 32 10.29 -4.61 -1.71
CA ASN A 32 11.61 -4.03 -2.00
C ASN A 32 12.30 -3.44 -0.76
N GLU A 33 11.91 -3.89 0.42
CA GLU A 33 12.47 -3.54 1.72
C GLU A 33 12.84 -4.85 2.44
N ASP A 34 13.77 -4.78 3.40
CA ASP A 34 14.17 -5.98 4.17
C ASP A 34 13.04 -6.52 5.06
N GLU A 35 12.16 -5.61 5.54
CA GLU A 35 11.06 -5.95 6.44
C GLU A 35 9.84 -5.02 6.29
N PRO A 36 8.62 -5.51 6.57
CA PRO A 36 7.43 -4.66 6.65
C PRO A 36 7.47 -3.69 7.83
N LYS A 37 7.05 -2.44 7.62
CA LYS A 37 6.97 -1.42 8.66
C LYS A 37 5.64 -1.47 9.43
N SER A 38 5.73 -1.29 10.75
CA SER A 38 4.56 -1.19 11.63
C SER A 38 3.84 0.15 11.47
N MET A 39 2.61 0.24 12.02
CA MET A 39 1.85 1.49 12.01
C MET A 39 2.57 2.61 12.78
N GLU A 40 3.27 2.27 13.86
CA GLU A 40 4.07 3.20 14.65
C GLU A 40 5.29 3.70 13.86
N GLN A 41 5.99 2.82 13.16
CA GLN A 41 7.11 3.21 12.30
C GLN A 41 6.64 4.10 11.14
N LEU A 42 5.52 3.76 10.50
CA LEU A 42 4.95 4.57 9.42
C LEU A 42 4.48 5.94 9.92
N ALA A 43 3.86 6.02 11.09
CA ALA A 43 3.50 7.28 11.73
C ALA A 43 4.72 8.21 11.90
N VAL A 44 5.86 7.66 12.35
CA VAL A 44 7.12 8.40 12.46
C VAL A 44 7.66 8.82 11.09
N ILE A 45 7.72 7.91 10.11
CA ILE A 45 8.27 8.17 8.77
C ILE A 45 7.51 9.29 8.05
N TYR A 46 6.18 9.30 8.17
CA TYR A 46 5.31 10.27 7.50
C TYR A 46 5.01 11.51 8.36
N ASN A 47 5.54 11.57 9.59
CA ASN A 47 5.23 12.60 10.57
C ASN A 47 3.70 12.81 10.76
N LEU A 48 3.01 11.68 10.91
CA LEU A 48 1.56 11.60 11.11
C LEU A 48 1.24 10.90 12.42
N THR A 49 0.05 11.12 12.94
CA THR A 49 -0.48 10.28 14.02
C THR A 49 -0.79 8.88 13.50
N ARG A 50 -0.88 7.93 14.45
CA ARG A 50 -1.26 6.54 14.15
C ARG A 50 -2.65 6.41 13.50
N ILE A 51 -3.56 7.35 13.77
CA ILE A 51 -4.91 7.37 13.19
C ILE A 51 -4.86 7.91 11.77
N GLU A 52 -4.10 8.98 11.52
CA GLU A 52 -3.93 9.53 10.17
C GLU A 52 -3.28 8.50 9.24
N ILE A 53 -2.19 7.86 9.66
CA ILE A 53 -1.54 6.82 8.85
C ILE A 53 -2.46 5.61 8.62
N TYR A 54 -3.35 5.28 9.56
CA TYR A 54 -4.37 4.25 9.35
C TYR A 54 -5.40 4.65 8.29
N ASN A 55 -5.85 5.90 8.31
CA ASN A 55 -6.79 6.42 7.33
C ASN A 55 -6.15 6.50 5.94
N GLU A 56 -4.91 6.95 5.85
CA GLU A 56 -4.13 6.95 4.61
C GLU A 56 -3.96 5.53 4.08
N LEU A 57 -3.54 4.58 4.93
CA LEU A 57 -3.38 3.18 4.52
C LEU A 57 -4.67 2.60 3.91
N ARG A 58 -5.83 2.89 4.53
CA ARG A 58 -7.13 2.46 4.00
C ARG A 58 -7.48 3.10 2.66
N ARG A 59 -7.14 4.36 2.46
CA ARG A 59 -7.33 5.08 1.20
C ARG A 59 -6.49 4.44 0.09
N VAL A 60 -5.20 4.27 0.33
CA VAL A 60 -4.27 3.72 -0.67
C VAL A 60 -4.54 2.26 -0.99
N GLU A 61 -4.94 1.44 0.00
CA GLU A 61 -5.39 0.07 -0.26
C GLU A 61 -6.64 0.02 -1.16
N ARG A 62 -7.55 0.99 -1.00
CA ARG A 62 -8.75 1.07 -1.86
C ARG A 62 -8.37 1.45 -3.28
N GLN A 63 -7.46 2.41 -3.46
CA GLN A 63 -6.95 2.78 -4.79
C GLN A 63 -6.26 1.59 -5.46
N ALA A 64 -5.37 0.88 -4.75
CA ALA A 64 -4.71 -0.32 -5.28
C ALA A 64 -5.74 -1.38 -5.72
N ARG A 65 -6.79 -1.62 -4.93
CA ARG A 65 -7.88 -2.55 -5.30
C ARG A 65 -8.65 -2.11 -6.56
N ASN A 66 -8.90 -0.82 -6.72
CA ASN A 66 -9.57 -0.29 -7.90
C ASN A 66 -8.69 -0.49 -9.14
N ILE A 67 -7.40 -0.15 -9.07
CA ILE A 67 -6.45 -0.35 -10.16
C ILE A 67 -6.36 -1.83 -10.54
N LEU A 68 -6.29 -2.74 -9.56
CA LEU A 68 -6.28 -4.18 -9.83
C LEU A 68 -7.55 -4.63 -10.57
N SER A 69 -8.71 -4.10 -10.18
CA SER A 69 -9.98 -4.36 -10.85
C SER A 69 -9.98 -3.83 -12.28
N ASP A 70 -9.46 -2.63 -12.51
CA ASP A 70 -9.38 -1.99 -13.83
C ASP A 70 -8.42 -2.74 -14.76
N LEU A 71 -7.38 -3.37 -14.21
CA LEU A 71 -6.47 -4.28 -14.93
C LEU A 71 -7.08 -5.67 -15.21
N GLY A 72 -8.29 -5.95 -14.73
CA GLY A 72 -8.99 -7.22 -14.92
C GLY A 72 -8.59 -8.34 -13.97
N TYR A 73 -7.98 -8.02 -12.82
CA TYR A 73 -7.59 -8.98 -11.77
C TYR A 73 -8.68 -9.15 -10.73
#